data_AF-A0A2V7LSK4-F1
#
_entry.id   AF-A0A2V7LSK4-F1
#
_cell.length_a   1.000
_cell.length_b   1.000
_cell.length_c   1.000
_cell.angle_alpha   90.00
_cell.angle_beta   90.00
_cell.angle_gamma   90.00
#
_symmetry.space_group_name_H-M   'P 1'
#
loop_
_entity.id
_entity.type
_entity.pdbx_description
1 polymer ?
#
loop_
_entity_poly.entity_id
_entity_poly.type
_entity_poly.pdbx_seq_one_letter_code
_entity_poly.pdbx_strand_id
1 'polypeptide(L)'
;MGDLGGRYAAYTTRLVDGVLASPGHTPAELRRAVLARAFGAPGEDIPPIPPALAAYVDKVARHAYRVTDEDLAALQRAGNSDDALFELTVSAALGAALGRLERGLAALRGQEPD
;
A
#
# COMPACT_ATOMS: atom_id res chain seq x y z
N MET A 1 2.85 -11.41 9.28
CA MET A 1 1.77 -11.48 8.27
C MET A 1 1.34 -12.94 8.21
N GLY A 2 0.16 -13.28 8.76
CA GLY A 2 -0.28 -14.68 8.84
C GLY A 2 -0.42 -15.30 7.45
N ASP A 3 -0.21 -16.62 7.35
CA ASP A 3 -0.42 -17.38 6.12
C ASP A 3 -1.81 -17.04 5.55
N LEU A 4 -1.85 -16.41 4.38
CA LEU A 4 -3.08 -16.17 3.61
C LEU A 4 -3.56 -17.48 2.95
N GLY A 5 -3.42 -18.59 3.70
CA GLY A 5 -3.58 -19.97 3.28
C GLY A 5 -4.95 -20.18 2.67
N GLY A 6 -4.97 -20.20 1.34
CA GLY A 6 -6.19 -20.28 0.54
C GLY A 6 -5.85 -20.63 -0.90
N ARG A 7 -6.89 -20.90 -1.70
CA ARG A 7 -6.78 -21.31 -3.11
C ARG A 7 -5.83 -20.44 -3.95
N TYR A 8 -5.69 -19.16 -3.60
CA TYR A 8 -4.91 -18.18 -4.35
C TYR A 8 -3.59 -17.76 -3.68
N ALA A 9 -3.15 -18.42 -2.60
CA ALA A 9 -1.97 -18.00 -1.85
C ALA A 9 -0.72 -17.81 -2.73
N ALA A 10 -0.43 -18.77 -3.63
CA ALA A 10 0.70 -18.68 -4.55
C ALA A 10 0.59 -17.53 -5.59
N TYR A 11 -0.62 -17.07 -5.91
CA TYR A 11 -0.83 -15.89 -6.77
C TYR A 11 -0.66 -14.61 -5.97
N THR A 12 -1.17 -14.57 -4.73
CA THR A 12 -0.99 -13.42 -3.83
C THR A 12 0.48 -13.20 -3.50
N THR A 13 1.24 -14.25 -3.18
CA THR A 13 2.70 -14.15 -2.96
C THR A 13 3.41 -13.58 -4.19
N ARG A 14 3.14 -14.12 -5.39
CA ARG A 14 3.73 -13.61 -6.62
C ARG A 14 3.36 -12.16 -6.93
N LEU A 15 2.13 -11.75 -6.62
CA LEU A 15 1.70 -10.35 -6.75
C LEU A 15 2.48 -9.45 -5.80
N VAL A 16 2.58 -9.83 -4.52
CA VAL A 16 3.33 -9.08 -3.51
C VAL A 16 4.81 -8.96 -3.90
N ASP A 17 5.43 -10.07 -4.29
CA ASP A 17 6.83 -10.08 -4.71
C ASP A 17 7.05 -9.23 -5.97
N GLY A 18 6.15 -9.32 -6.96
CA GLY A 18 6.22 -8.49 -8.16
C GLY A 18 6.10 -7.00 -7.85
N VAL A 19 5.16 -6.63 -6.97
CA VAL A 19 4.92 -5.23 -6.59
C VAL A 19 6.01 -4.67 -5.67
N LEU A 20 6.75 -5.49 -4.90
CA LEU A 20 7.71 -5.00 -3.90
C LEU A 20 9.19 -5.30 -4.19
N ALA A 21 9.50 -6.34 -4.96
CA ALA A 21 10.87 -6.81 -5.16
C ALA A 21 11.37 -6.68 -6.61
N SER A 22 10.48 -6.54 -7.59
CA SER A 22 10.89 -6.32 -8.99
C SER A 22 11.62 -4.97 -9.15
N PRO A 23 12.58 -4.86 -10.11
CA PRO A 23 13.18 -3.59 -10.47
C PRO A 23 12.13 -2.55 -10.85
N GLY A 24 12.36 -1.29 -10.48
CA GLY A 24 11.44 -0.17 -10.72
C GLY A 24 12.12 1.18 -10.51
N HIS A 25 11.36 2.25 -10.71
CA HIS A 25 11.79 3.65 -10.53
C HIS A 25 11.86 4.06 -9.07
N THR A 26 11.14 3.35 -8.19
CA THR A 26 11.18 3.56 -6.75
C THR A 26 12.00 2.50 -6.02
N PRO A 27 12.74 2.87 -4.96
CA PRO A 27 13.37 1.90 -4.07
C PRO A 27 12.36 0.91 -3.50
N ALA A 28 12.74 -0.37 -3.40
CA ALA A 28 11.88 -1.41 -2.83
C ALA A 28 11.44 -1.06 -1.40
N GLU A 29 12.31 -0.41 -0.63
CA GLU A 29 12.08 0.06 0.73
C GLU A 29 10.93 1.07 0.78
N LEU A 30 10.86 1.98 -0.19
CA LEU A 30 9.79 2.97 -0.28
C LEU A 30 8.44 2.29 -0.59
N ARG A 31 8.43 1.33 -1.54
CA ARG A 31 7.21 0.55 -1.85
C ARG A 31 6.71 -0.24 -0.64
N ARG A 32 7.61 -0.86 0.12
CA ARG A 32 7.29 -1.56 1.38
C ARG A 32 6.71 -0.61 2.42
N ALA A 33 7.29 0.57 2.59
CA ALA A 33 6.81 1.58 3.53
C ALA A 33 5.40 2.08 3.15
N VAL A 34 5.16 2.34 1.86
CA VAL A 34 3.84 2.71 1.34
C VAL A 34 2.80 1.62 1.55
N LEU A 35 3.16 0.35 1.27
CA LEU A 35 2.27 -0.78 1.52
C LEU A 35 1.92 -0.90 3.00
N ALA A 36 2.91 -0.82 3.90
CA ALA A 36 2.71 -0.92 5.33
C ALA A 36 1.77 0.19 5.85
N ARG A 37 1.96 1.43 5.38
CA ARG A 37 1.05 2.55 5.69
C ARG A 37 -0.38 2.26 5.22
N ALA A 38 -0.55 1.85 3.96
CA ALA A 38 -1.88 1.62 3.39
C ALA A 38 -2.60 0.39 3.97
N PHE A 39 -1.86 -0.60 4.46
CA PHE A 39 -2.39 -1.76 5.18
C PHE A 39 -3.10 -1.33 6.47
N GLY A 40 -2.53 -0.35 7.18
CA GLY A 40 -3.08 0.20 8.42
C GLY A 40 -2.86 -0.73 9.62
N ALA A 41 -1.68 -1.34 9.73
CA ALA A 41 -1.29 -2.05 10.94
C ALA A 41 -1.02 -1.02 12.05
N PRO A 42 -1.63 -1.15 13.24
CA PRO A 42 -1.24 -0.35 14.40
C PRO A 42 0.18 -0.72 14.82
N GLY A 43 1.09 0.25 14.91
CA GLY A 43 2.47 0.04 15.38
C GLY A 43 3.45 1.12 14.91
N GLU A 44 4.41 1.45 15.77
CA GLU A 44 5.35 2.60 15.67
C GLU A 44 6.46 2.44 14.61
N ASP A 45 6.59 1.26 13.98
CA ASP A 45 7.72 0.93 13.10
C ASP A 45 7.43 1.00 11.58
N ILE A 46 6.42 1.78 11.16
CA ILE A 46 6.24 2.04 9.73
C ILE A 46 7.34 3.03 9.30
N PRO A 47 8.22 2.66 8.33
CA PRO A 47 9.27 3.56 7.88
C PRO A 47 8.68 4.90 7.42
N PRO A 48 9.26 6.04 7.80
CA PRO A 48 8.72 7.33 7.43
C PRO A 48 8.82 7.51 5.91
N ILE A 49 7.75 8.06 5.32
CA ILE A 49 7.71 8.52 3.93
C ILE A 49 7.42 10.02 3.88
N PRO A 50 7.79 10.73 2.80
CA PRO A 50 7.54 12.17 2.69
C PRO A 50 6.06 12.53 2.98
N PRO A 51 5.77 13.62 3.73
CA PRO A 51 4.40 13.94 4.16
C PRO A 51 3.38 14.06 3.03
N ALA A 52 3.77 14.65 1.88
CA ALA A 52 2.90 14.74 0.72
C ALA A 52 2.54 13.36 0.15
N LEU A 53 3.51 12.44 0.11
CA LEU A 53 3.29 11.07 -0.30
C LEU A 53 2.42 10.32 0.71
N ALA A 54 2.62 10.54 2.01
CA ALA A 54 1.79 9.97 3.07
C ALA A 54 0.31 10.36 2.92
N ALA A 55 0.02 11.64 2.66
CA ALA A 55 -1.34 12.11 2.43
C ALA A 55 -1.97 11.49 1.18
N TYR A 56 -1.20 11.38 0.09
CA TYR A 56 -1.65 10.72 -1.13
C TYR A 56 -1.92 9.23 -0.91
N VAL A 57 -1.04 8.52 -0.22
CA VAL A 57 -1.20 7.09 0.11
C VAL A 57 -2.45 6.86 0.96
N ASP A 58 -2.70 7.71 1.96
CA ASP A 58 -3.92 7.64 2.77
C ASP A 58 -5.18 7.89 1.94
N LYS A 59 -5.09 8.81 0.96
CA LYS A 59 -6.17 9.11 0.04
C LYS A 59 -6.45 7.94 -0.89
N VAL A 60 -5.43 7.31 -1.47
CA VAL A 60 -5.57 6.07 -2.25
C VAL A 60 -6.19 4.96 -1.39
N ALA A 61 -5.71 4.79 -0.16
CA ALA A 61 -6.17 3.72 0.72
C ALA A 61 -7.62 3.88 1.19
N ARG A 62 -8.11 5.11 1.41
CA ARG A 62 -9.44 5.35 2.03
C ARG A 62 -10.45 6.02 1.09
N HIS A 63 -9.98 6.77 0.11
CA HIS A 63 -10.76 7.69 -0.70
C HIS A 63 -10.25 7.73 -2.16
N ALA A 64 -9.88 6.58 -2.74
CA ALA A 64 -9.33 6.51 -4.11
C ALA A 64 -10.19 7.25 -5.15
N TYR A 65 -11.51 7.21 -5.01
CA TYR A 65 -12.47 7.91 -5.87
C TYR A 65 -12.37 9.45 -5.81
N ARG A 66 -11.61 10.01 -4.86
CA ARG A 66 -11.35 11.45 -4.71
C ARG A 66 -9.97 11.86 -5.20
N VAL A 67 -9.14 10.91 -5.67
CA VAL A 67 -7.83 11.25 -6.26
C VAL A 67 -8.08 12.06 -7.53
N THR A 68 -7.34 13.15 -7.67
CA THR A 68 -7.45 14.13 -8.74
C THR A 68 -6.12 14.34 -9.45
N ASP A 69 -6.17 14.92 -10.64
CA ASP A 69 -4.97 15.29 -11.40
C ASP A 69 -4.08 16.27 -10.62
N GLU A 70 -4.65 17.17 -9.81
CA GLU A 70 -3.87 18.10 -8.99
C GLU A 70 -3.08 17.39 -7.88
N ASP A 71 -3.60 16.29 -7.32
CA ASP A 71 -2.84 15.49 -6.35
C ASP A 71 -1.57 14.92 -6.99
N LEU A 72 -1.68 14.43 -8.23
CA LEU A 72 -0.55 13.89 -8.99
C LEU A 72 0.40 15.01 -9.42
N ALA A 73 -0.12 16.12 -9.93
CA ALA A 73 0.67 17.28 -10.31
C ALA A 73 1.49 17.85 -9.15
N ALA A 74 0.92 17.89 -7.94
CA ALA A 74 1.63 18.31 -6.74
C ALA A 74 2.81 17.40 -6.41
N LEU A 75 2.67 16.08 -6.55
CA LEU A 75 3.74 15.12 -6.31
C LEU A 75 4.80 15.14 -7.42
N GLN A 76 4.40 15.35 -8.68
CA GLN A 76 5.31 15.53 -9.80
C GLN A 76 6.19 16.78 -9.59
N ARG A 77 5.59 17.90 -9.18
CA ARG A 77 6.31 19.13 -8.81
C ARG A 77 7.30 18.92 -7.66
N ALA A 78 7.06 17.91 -6.81
CA ALA A 78 7.98 17.49 -5.75
C ALA A 78 9.09 16.54 -6.21
N GLY A 79 9.19 16.24 -7.52
CA GLY A 79 10.27 15.46 -8.12
C GLY A 79 9.95 13.98 -8.37
N ASN A 80 8.69 13.56 -8.23
CA ASN A 80 8.29 12.18 -8.54
C ASN A 80 7.98 12.02 -10.04
N SER A 81 8.50 10.96 -10.67
CA SER A 81 8.12 10.60 -12.04
C SER A 81 6.75 9.91 -12.07
N ASP A 82 6.13 9.86 -13.26
CA ASP A 82 4.86 9.15 -13.46
C ASP A 82 4.97 7.67 -13.13
N ASP A 83 6.07 7.03 -13.53
CA ASP A 83 6.34 5.63 -13.20
C ASP A 83 6.50 5.43 -11.69
N ALA A 84 7.15 6.37 -10.99
CA ALA A 84 7.25 6.32 -9.54
C ALA A 84 5.88 6.45 -8.88
N LEU A 85 5.04 7.39 -9.33
CA LEU A 85 3.68 7.55 -8.82
C LEU A 85 2.80 6.33 -9.10
N PHE A 86 2.95 5.70 -10.27
CA PHE A 86 2.28 4.45 -10.60
C PHE A 86 2.68 3.33 -9.63
N GLU A 87 3.98 3.09 -9.43
CA GLU A 87 4.50 2.06 -8.52
C GLU A 87 4.01 2.24 -7.07
N LEU A 88 4.01 3.49 -6.59
CA LEU A 88 3.56 3.82 -5.23
C LEU A 88 2.04 3.71 -5.10
N THR A 89 1.28 4.06 -6.14
CA THR A 89 -0.18 3.88 -6.18
C THR A 89 -0.56 2.40 -6.13
N VAL A 90 0.12 1.55 -6.91
CA VAL A 90 -0.09 0.09 -6.89
C VAL A 90 0.27 -0.49 -5.52
N SER A 91 1.38 -0.05 -4.92
CA SER A 91 1.81 -0.47 -3.58
C SER A 91 0.79 -0.09 -2.50
N ALA A 92 0.24 1.13 -2.57
CA ALA A 92 -0.81 1.60 -1.65
C ALA A 92 -2.12 0.82 -1.83
N ALA A 93 -2.55 0.60 -3.08
CA ALA A 93 -3.74 -0.18 -3.38
C ALA A 93 -3.62 -1.64 -2.88
N LEU A 94 -2.45 -2.26 -3.07
CA LEU A 94 -2.15 -3.61 -2.58
C LEU A 94 -2.20 -3.66 -1.04
N GLY A 95 -1.55 -2.72 -0.35
CA GLY A 95 -1.60 -2.62 1.10
C GLY A 95 -3.03 -2.48 1.62
N ALA A 96 -3.81 -1.56 1.04
CA ALA A 96 -5.20 -1.35 1.42
C ALA A 96 -6.08 -2.59 1.17
N ALA A 97 -5.85 -3.34 0.08
CA ALA A 97 -6.57 -4.58 -0.20
C ALA A 97 -6.24 -5.68 0.83
N LEU A 98 -4.95 -5.88 1.11
CA LEU A 98 -4.50 -6.87 2.09
C LEU A 98 -4.98 -6.54 3.50
N GLY A 99 -4.95 -5.27 3.91
CA GLY A 99 -5.42 -4.83 5.22
C GLY A 99 -6.93 -5.01 5.40
N ARG A 100 -7.73 -4.78 4.34
CA ARG A 100 -9.18 -5.09 4.36
C ARG A 100 -9.45 -6.59 4.45
N LEU A 101 -8.69 -7.39 3.70
CA LEU A 101 -8.82 -8.85 3.73
C LEU A 101 -8.49 -9.40 5.12
N GLU A 102 -7.39 -8.94 5.73
CA GLU A 102 -6.96 -9.36 7.06
C GLU A 102 -8.03 -9.04 8.12
N ARG A 103 -8.50 -7.78 8.18
CA ARG A 103 -9.56 -7.37 9.11
C ARG A 103 -10.87 -8.15 8.91
N GLY A 104 -11.24 -8.42 7.66
CA GLY A 104 -12.41 -9.25 7.35
C GLY A 104 -12.26 -10.68 7.86
N LEU A 105 -11.08 -11.30 7.67
CA LEU A 105 -10.80 -12.65 8.17
C LEU A 105 -10.65 -12.69 9.71
N ALA A 106 -10.18 -11.62 10.33
CA ALA A 106 -10.11 -11.48 11.79
C ALA A 106 -11.53 -11.47 12.39
N ALA A 107 -12.43 -10.66 11.81
CA ALA A 107 -13.83 -10.61 12.23
C ALA A 107 -14.52 -11.99 12.12
N LEU A 108 -14.27 -12.75 11.04
CA LEU A 108 -14.81 -14.12 10.88
C LEU A 108 -14.26 -15.10 11.92
N ARG A 109 -13.06 -14.85 12.46
CA ARG A 109 -12.44 -15.64 13.53
C ARG A 109 -12.89 -15.21 14.93
N GLY A 110 -13.75 -14.20 15.04
CA GLY A 110 -14.14 -13.61 16.33
C GLY A 110 -13.02 -12.81 16.99
N GLN A 111 -12.03 -12.36 16.22
CA GLN A 111 -11.01 -11.43 16.69
C GLN A 111 -11.56 -10.02 16.52
N GLU A 112 -11.94 -9.38 17.63
CA GLU A 112 -12.31 -7.96 17.61
C GLU A 112 -11.04 -7.12 17.42
N PRO A 113 -11.07 -6.08 16.56
CA PRO A 113 -10.02 -5.07 16.58
C PRO A 113 -10.11 -4.31 17.90
N ASP A 114 -8.99 -4.19 18.61
CA ASP A 114 -8.84 -3.28 19.77
C ASP A 114 -9.30 -1.85 19.42
#